data_AF-H9UKR3-F1
#
_entry.id   AF-H9UKR3-F1
#
_cell.length_a   1.000
_cell.length_b   1.000
_cell.length_c   1.000
_cell.angle_alpha   90.00
_cell.angle_beta   90.00
_cell.angle_gamma   90.00
#
_symmetry.space_group_name_H-M   'P 1'
#
loop_
_entity.id
_entity.type
_entity.pdbx_description
1 polymer ?
#
loop_
_entity_poly.entity_id
_entity_poly.type
_entity_poly.pdbx_seq_one_letter_code
_entity_poly.pdbx_strand_id
1 'polypeptide(L)'
;MSAELLVVACILIFYILIPGAGALHVRRRWRLLRGRLYDASSWQRLRYHDQGSAAQLDVDTVIGVRRMVASVDAVEGDATLWVSSNELSVAIDMSGQDVVLLPGTQDDLLKENSAEVITPPVVVPWRRMFTLSQGTQILVAGTVENENGRLFFRGSRQHPLLILLFEGDPRLVLYRGIWNARQRNEYYNQATPGSLTAGTAGLLLLAYFLLTAADSRLWGLVALTFSFSPMLPLLPPGVLGYFLFRRLWRHGRRLRSERDLINAAIGICNSGSYACREVTVQECDPELPRLHCRGADQGVLLQPQTPDSGDVLQHSLLLPLRPEREVKMLDRLAYRFEAAAVFLFVAGQLATTYVLFVLLSYAV
;
A
#
# COMPACT_ATOMS: atom_id res chain seq x y z
N MET A 1 -11.80 41.36 3.83
CA MET A 1 -12.34 40.04 3.43
C MET A 1 -13.60 39.81 4.23
N SER A 2 -14.74 39.51 3.61
CA SER A 2 -15.98 39.28 4.38
C SER A 2 -15.82 38.05 5.28
N ALA A 3 -16.47 38.04 6.43
CA ALA A 3 -16.40 36.93 7.37
C ALA A 3 -16.88 35.59 6.76
N GLU A 4 -17.82 35.68 5.83
CA GLU A 4 -18.34 34.57 5.03
C GLU A 4 -17.21 33.87 4.27
N LEU A 5 -16.36 34.64 3.59
CA LEU A 5 -15.22 34.14 2.84
C LEU A 5 -14.19 33.47 3.78
N LEU A 6 -14.01 33.98 5.00
CA LEU A 6 -13.13 33.37 6.00
C LEU A 6 -13.64 31.99 6.42
N VAL A 7 -14.94 31.85 6.71
CA VAL A 7 -15.55 30.56 7.10
C VAL A 7 -15.42 29.56 5.95
N VAL A 8 -15.80 29.96 4.73
CA VAL A 8 -15.71 29.10 3.54
C VAL A 8 -14.26 28.71 3.26
N ALA A 9 -13.31 29.65 3.31
CA ALA A 9 -11.89 29.36 3.11
C ALA A 9 -11.36 28.38 4.15
N CYS A 10 -11.73 28.53 5.42
CA CYS A 10 -11.35 27.62 6.49
C CYS A 10 -11.87 26.19 6.22
N ILE A 11 -13.15 26.06 5.85
CA ILE A 11 -13.76 24.77 5.50
C ILE A 11 -13.02 24.13 4.32
N LEU A 12 -12.85 24.87 3.22
CA LEU A 12 -12.21 24.36 2.01
C LEU A 12 -10.75 23.95 2.26
N ILE A 13 -9.96 24.79 2.95
CA ILE A 13 -8.54 24.52 3.18
C ILE A 13 -8.35 23.32 4.10
N PHE A 14 -8.96 23.34 5.29
CA PHE A 14 -8.65 22.39 6.34
C PHE A 14 -9.39 21.05 6.23
N TYR A 15 -10.59 21.03 5.65
CA TYR A 15 -11.39 19.80 5.55
C TYR A 15 -11.35 19.16 4.15
N ILE A 16 -11.00 19.92 3.10
CA ILE A 16 -11.01 19.41 1.72
C ILE A 16 -9.60 19.42 1.10
N LEU A 17 -8.97 20.58 0.97
CA LEU A 17 -7.73 20.74 0.21
C LEU A 17 -6.55 20.01 0.85
N ILE A 18 -6.29 20.23 2.14
CA ILE A 18 -5.15 19.58 2.82
C ILE A 18 -5.34 18.05 2.89
N PRO A 19 -6.48 17.50 3.38
CA PRO A 19 -6.70 16.05 3.36
C PRO A 19 -6.71 15.46 1.96
N GLY A 20 -7.30 16.16 0.98
CA GLY A 20 -7.38 15.74 -0.42
C GLY A 20 -6.01 15.69 -1.09
N ALA A 21 -5.17 16.72 -0.91
CA ALA A 21 -3.80 16.73 -1.39
C ALA A 21 -2.97 15.61 -0.75
N GLY A 22 -3.12 15.40 0.56
CA GLY A 22 -2.50 14.28 1.26
C GLY A 22 -2.95 12.92 0.72
N ALA A 23 -4.24 12.74 0.41
CA ALA A 23 -4.75 11.51 -0.19
C ALA A 23 -4.16 11.26 -1.59
N LEU A 24 -4.03 12.30 -2.43
CA LEU A 24 -3.38 12.20 -3.74
C LEU A 24 -1.90 11.85 -3.61
N HIS A 25 -1.20 12.47 -2.66
CA HIS A 25 0.21 12.16 -2.39
C HIS A 25 0.40 10.70 -1.99
N VAL A 26 -0.40 10.21 -1.04
CA VAL A 26 -0.30 8.82 -0.59
C VAL A 26 -0.69 7.85 -1.71
N ARG A 27 -1.74 8.14 -2.50
CA ARG A 27 -2.09 7.36 -3.70
C ARG A 27 -0.92 7.27 -4.68
N ARG A 28 -0.25 8.39 -4.98
CA ARG A 28 0.89 8.41 -5.90
C ARG A 28 2.03 7.53 -5.38
N ARG A 29 2.36 7.67 -4.08
CA ARG A 29 3.41 6.85 -3.44
C ARG A 29 3.14 5.36 -3.55
N TRP A 30 1.91 4.93 -3.27
CA TRP A 30 1.51 3.52 -3.36
C TRP A 30 1.47 2.99 -4.79
N ARG A 31 1.06 3.80 -5.76
CA ARG A 31 1.13 3.41 -7.18
C ARG A 31 2.57 3.20 -7.61
N LEU A 32 3.49 4.08 -7.21
CA LEU A 32 4.91 3.94 -7.51
C LEU A 32 5.50 2.68 -6.86
N LEU A 33 5.23 2.44 -5.58
CA LEU A 33 5.71 1.23 -4.90
C LEU A 33 5.19 -0.04 -5.58
N ARG A 34 3.90 -0.06 -5.94
CA ARG A 34 3.31 -1.22 -6.60
C ARG A 34 3.89 -1.45 -7.99
N GLY A 35 4.11 -0.38 -8.76
CA GLY A 35 4.84 -0.46 -10.03
C GLY A 35 6.21 -1.10 -9.83
N ARG A 36 6.99 -0.62 -8.85
CA ARG A 36 8.30 -1.21 -8.52
C ARG A 36 8.22 -2.67 -8.09
N LEU A 37 7.20 -3.06 -7.31
CA LEU A 37 6.99 -4.46 -6.93
C LEU A 37 6.62 -5.33 -8.14
N TYR A 38 5.83 -4.81 -9.07
CA TYR A 38 5.54 -5.50 -10.33
C TYR A 38 6.78 -5.67 -11.18
N ASP A 39 7.52 -4.58 -11.41
CA ASP A 39 8.76 -4.62 -12.18
C ASP A 39 9.75 -5.60 -11.54
N ALA A 40 9.97 -5.48 -10.23
CA ALA A 40 10.82 -6.39 -9.46
C ALA A 40 10.34 -7.85 -9.54
N SER A 41 9.03 -8.13 -9.63
CA SER A 41 8.57 -9.51 -9.78
C SER A 41 8.89 -10.13 -11.15
N SER A 42 9.04 -9.28 -12.18
CA SER A 42 9.37 -9.69 -13.55
C SER A 42 10.88 -9.79 -13.82
N TRP A 43 11.72 -9.21 -12.95
CA TRP A 43 13.16 -9.19 -13.15
C TRP A 43 13.81 -10.54 -12.82
N GLN A 44 14.91 -10.82 -13.53
CA GLN A 44 15.71 -12.02 -13.28
C GLN A 44 16.36 -11.97 -11.90
N ARG A 45 16.44 -13.13 -11.25
CA ARG A 45 17.20 -13.26 -10.00
C ARG A 45 18.70 -13.15 -10.31
N LEU A 46 19.42 -12.45 -9.46
CA LEU A 46 20.88 -12.45 -9.45
C LEU A 46 21.40 -13.84 -9.03
N ARG A 47 22.17 -14.50 -9.89
CA ARG A 47 22.73 -15.84 -9.64
C ARG A 47 24.25 -15.79 -9.51
N TYR A 48 24.85 -16.80 -8.89
CA TYR A 48 26.31 -16.90 -8.76
C TYR A 48 27.06 -16.82 -10.11
N HIS A 49 26.51 -17.38 -11.19
CA HIS A 49 27.12 -17.30 -12.53
C HIS A 49 27.26 -15.84 -13.04
N ASP A 50 26.40 -14.93 -12.57
CA ASP A 50 26.53 -13.51 -12.90
C ASP A 50 27.80 -12.91 -12.25
N GLN A 51 28.19 -13.39 -11.07
CA GLN A 51 29.41 -12.96 -10.38
C GLN A 51 30.67 -13.48 -11.07
N GLY A 52 30.70 -14.76 -11.47
CA GLY A 52 31.86 -15.34 -12.15
C GLY A 52 32.17 -14.64 -13.48
N SER A 53 31.11 -14.25 -14.22
CA SER A 53 31.25 -13.48 -15.46
C SER A 53 31.75 -12.05 -15.20
N ALA A 54 31.30 -11.44 -14.11
CA ALA A 54 31.70 -10.10 -13.71
C ALA A 54 33.16 -10.05 -13.19
N ALA A 55 33.58 -11.02 -12.39
CA ALA A 55 34.94 -11.09 -11.82
C ALA A 55 36.05 -11.22 -12.89
N GLN A 56 35.70 -11.70 -14.08
CA GLN A 56 36.63 -11.82 -15.20
C GLN A 56 36.79 -10.50 -15.99
N LEU A 57 35.86 -9.56 -15.79
CA LEU A 57 35.89 -8.21 -16.36
C LEU A 57 36.45 -7.26 -15.28
N ASP A 58 37.74 -6.95 -15.36
CA ASP A 58 38.45 -6.00 -14.48
C ASP A 58 38.00 -4.53 -14.66
N VAL A 59 36.84 -4.33 -15.30
CA VAL A 59 36.30 -3.03 -15.68
C VAL A 59 34.91 -2.89 -15.06
N ASP A 60 34.62 -1.70 -14.56
CA ASP A 60 33.30 -1.35 -14.04
C ASP A 60 32.24 -1.62 -15.11
N THR A 61 31.36 -2.59 -14.84
CA THR A 61 30.40 -3.09 -15.83
C THR A 61 29.00 -3.17 -15.25
N VAL A 62 28.02 -2.72 -16.04
CA VAL A 62 26.61 -2.83 -15.69
C VAL A 62 26.12 -4.22 -16.11
N ILE A 63 25.80 -5.07 -15.13
CA ILE A 63 25.25 -6.42 -15.36
C ILE A 63 23.80 -6.32 -15.84
N GLY A 64 23.09 -5.28 -15.37
CA GLY A 64 21.71 -4.98 -15.74
C GLY A 64 20.76 -5.07 -14.54
N VAL A 65 19.47 -5.10 -14.82
CA VAL A 65 18.44 -5.08 -13.77
C VAL A 65 18.23 -6.48 -13.23
N ARG A 66 18.32 -6.64 -11.91
CA ARG A 66 18.16 -7.91 -11.20
C ARG A 66 17.38 -7.72 -9.91
N ARG A 67 17.01 -8.85 -9.31
CA ARG A 67 16.50 -8.91 -7.94
C ARG A 67 17.22 -9.98 -7.13
N MET A 68 17.21 -9.82 -5.82
CA MET A 68 17.78 -10.78 -4.89
C MET A 68 16.94 -10.79 -3.61
N VAL A 69 16.69 -11.99 -3.10
CA VAL A 69 16.24 -12.18 -1.73
C VAL A 69 17.44 -12.63 -0.92
N ALA A 70 17.71 -11.94 0.18
CA ALA A 70 18.91 -12.10 0.97
C ALA A 70 18.59 -11.89 2.46
N SER A 71 19.58 -12.11 3.30
CA SER A 71 19.64 -11.62 4.67
C SER A 71 20.63 -10.47 4.77
N VAL A 72 20.32 -9.49 5.62
CA VAL A 72 21.28 -8.45 6.02
C VAL A 72 22.44 -9.10 6.76
N ASP A 73 23.66 -8.80 6.32
CA ASP A 73 24.88 -9.29 6.96
C ASP A 73 25.51 -8.19 7.82
N ALA A 74 25.87 -7.07 7.20
CA ALA A 74 26.52 -5.94 7.86
C ALA A 74 26.12 -4.60 7.25
N VAL A 75 26.30 -3.53 8.04
CA VAL A 75 26.23 -2.14 7.56
C VAL A 75 27.64 -1.58 7.55
N GLU A 76 28.10 -1.10 6.40
CA GLU A 76 29.41 -0.47 6.24
C GLU A 76 29.24 1.03 6.03
N GLY A 77 29.72 1.82 6.99
CA GLY A 77 29.54 3.28 7.00
C GLY A 77 28.07 3.70 7.03
N ASP A 78 27.76 4.85 6.41
CA ASP A 78 26.41 5.41 6.38
C ASP A 78 25.59 5.03 5.13
N ALA A 79 26.25 4.47 4.12
CA ALA A 79 25.70 4.38 2.77
C ALA A 79 25.72 2.96 2.18
N THR A 80 26.35 1.97 2.82
CA THR A 80 26.48 0.64 2.24
C THR A 80 25.87 -0.42 3.15
N LEU A 81 24.98 -1.22 2.57
CA LEU A 81 24.36 -2.36 3.24
C LEU A 81 24.82 -3.65 2.55
N TRP A 82 25.52 -4.50 3.29
CA TRP A 82 25.94 -5.82 2.84
C TRP A 82 24.82 -6.83 3.06
N VAL A 83 24.46 -7.54 2.01
CA VAL A 83 23.46 -8.59 2.04
C VAL A 83 24.03 -9.87 1.47
N SER A 84 23.67 -10.99 2.09
CA SER A 84 24.11 -12.31 1.69
C SER A 84 22.92 -13.20 1.38
N SER A 85 22.98 -13.92 0.26
CA SER A 85 22.22 -15.16 0.10
C SER A 85 23.15 -16.34 0.38
N ASN A 86 22.62 -17.56 0.34
CA ASN A 86 23.41 -18.78 0.50
C ASN A 86 24.57 -18.90 -0.51
N GLU A 87 24.50 -18.18 -1.64
CA GLU A 87 25.43 -18.31 -2.76
C GLU A 87 26.28 -17.05 -3.00
N LEU A 88 25.84 -15.88 -2.55
CA LEU A 88 26.37 -14.61 -3.02
C LEU A 88 26.30 -13.53 -1.94
N SER A 89 27.36 -12.72 -1.82
CA SER A 89 27.37 -11.48 -1.06
C SER A 89 27.37 -10.28 -2.01
N VAL A 90 26.49 -9.33 -1.75
CA VAL A 90 26.27 -8.15 -2.59
C VAL A 90 26.15 -6.92 -1.70
N ALA A 91 26.77 -5.83 -2.13
CA ALA A 91 26.61 -4.54 -1.48
C ALA A 91 25.41 -3.80 -2.08
N ILE A 92 24.72 -3.02 -1.27
CA ILE A 92 23.62 -2.16 -1.70
C ILE A 92 24.01 -0.72 -1.38
N ASP A 93 23.95 0.16 -2.38
CA ASP A 93 24.09 1.60 -2.17
C ASP A 93 22.78 2.18 -1.63
N MET A 94 22.82 2.58 -0.37
CA MET A 94 21.71 3.13 0.39
C MET A 94 21.63 4.66 0.32
N SER A 95 22.54 5.31 -0.42
CA SER A 95 22.61 6.76 -0.54
C SER A 95 21.30 7.35 -1.08
N GLY A 96 20.60 8.10 -0.22
CA GLY A 96 19.33 8.74 -0.57
C GLY A 96 18.16 7.77 -0.80
N GLN A 97 18.29 6.51 -0.38
CA GLN A 97 17.26 5.50 -0.59
C GLN A 97 16.22 5.47 0.53
N ASP A 98 15.00 5.09 0.14
CA ASP A 98 13.92 4.76 1.07
C ASP A 98 13.84 3.24 1.21
N VAL A 99 13.66 2.76 2.43
CA VAL A 99 13.43 1.35 2.74
C VAL A 99 11.97 1.13 3.06
N VAL A 100 11.40 0.08 2.47
CA VAL A 100 10.02 -0.33 2.68
C VAL A 100 10.01 -1.46 3.71
N LEU A 101 9.29 -1.27 4.80
CA LEU A 101 9.07 -2.27 5.83
C LEU A 101 7.75 -2.98 5.55
N LEU A 102 7.81 -4.27 5.30
CA LEU A 102 6.66 -5.13 5.17
C LEU A 102 6.45 -5.87 6.49
N PRO A 103 5.44 -5.48 7.29
CA PRO A 103 5.21 -6.10 8.59
C PRO A 103 4.92 -7.60 8.45
N GLY A 104 5.49 -8.39 9.35
CA GLY A 104 5.17 -9.80 9.45
C GLY A 104 3.70 -10.01 9.80
N THR A 105 3.07 -10.96 9.12
CA THR A 105 1.83 -11.58 9.61
C THR A 105 2.24 -12.87 10.29
N GLN A 106 2.30 -12.88 11.63
CA GLN A 106 2.46 -14.12 12.40
C GLN A 106 1.36 -15.10 11.98
N ASP A 107 1.71 -16.17 11.24
CA ASP A 107 0.96 -17.39 10.90
C ASP A 107 -0.54 -17.33 10.52
N ASP A 108 -1.14 -16.16 10.45
CA ASP A 108 -2.59 -16.03 10.43
C ASP A 108 -3.16 -16.01 9.01
N LEU A 109 -2.34 -15.97 7.95
CA LEU A 109 -2.82 -15.99 6.56
C LEU A 109 -3.69 -17.22 6.23
N LEU A 110 -3.62 -18.29 7.02
CA LEU A 110 -4.44 -19.49 6.88
C LEU A 110 -5.80 -19.42 7.58
N LYS A 111 -6.06 -18.41 8.42
CA LYS A 111 -7.40 -18.18 8.98
C LYS A 111 -8.19 -17.30 8.03
N GLU A 112 -9.25 -17.80 7.43
CA GLU A 112 -10.13 -17.06 6.47
C GLU A 112 -10.63 -15.68 6.96
N ASN A 113 -10.53 -15.37 8.25
CA ASN A 113 -10.90 -14.08 8.85
C ASN A 113 -9.72 -13.12 9.12
N SER A 114 -8.47 -13.53 8.91
CA SER A 114 -7.27 -12.73 9.24
C SER A 114 -6.89 -11.70 8.18
N ALA A 115 -7.59 -11.67 7.04
CA ALA A 115 -7.56 -10.53 6.11
C ALA A 115 -7.93 -9.19 6.79
N GLU A 116 -8.34 -9.20 8.07
CA GLU A 116 -8.65 -8.03 8.87
C GLU A 116 -7.44 -7.29 9.48
N VAL A 117 -6.29 -7.94 9.73
CA VAL A 117 -5.10 -7.28 10.34
C VAL A 117 -3.98 -7.12 9.32
N ILE A 118 -4.28 -6.41 8.24
CA ILE A 118 -3.27 -6.05 7.24
C ILE A 118 -2.73 -4.66 7.59
N THR A 119 -1.51 -4.64 8.10
CA THR A 119 -0.76 -3.39 8.32
C THR A 119 -0.14 -2.96 7.00
N PRO A 120 -0.40 -1.72 6.52
CA PRO A 120 0.21 -1.24 5.28
C PRO A 120 1.73 -1.14 5.46
N PRO A 121 2.52 -1.33 4.39
CA PRO A 121 3.96 -1.14 4.45
C PRO A 121 4.33 0.26 4.97
N VAL A 122 5.43 0.35 5.69
CA VAL A 122 5.94 1.63 6.18
C VAL A 122 7.18 1.94 5.39
N VAL A 123 7.22 3.11 4.76
CA VAL A 123 8.38 3.54 3.99
C VAL A 123 9.17 4.53 4.82
N VAL A 124 10.40 4.15 5.15
CA VAL A 124 11.31 4.84 6.06
C VAL A 124 12.56 5.27 5.29
N PRO A 125 12.96 6.55 5.33
CA PRO A 125 14.23 6.98 4.76
C PRO A 125 15.40 6.25 5.42
N TRP A 126 16.37 5.77 4.63
CA TRP A 126 17.53 5.03 5.16
C TRP A 126 18.24 5.75 6.30
N ARG A 127 18.45 7.05 6.18
CA ARG A 127 19.04 7.94 7.20
C ARG A 127 18.35 7.94 8.58
N ARG A 128 17.15 7.34 8.69
CA ARG A 128 16.40 7.20 9.96
C ARG A 128 16.47 5.79 10.54
N MET A 129 17.10 4.85 9.84
CA MET A 129 17.32 3.48 10.34
C MET A 129 18.72 3.41 10.96
N PHE A 130 18.76 3.44 12.28
CA PHE A 130 20.02 3.45 13.03
C PHE A 130 20.58 2.05 13.27
N THR A 131 19.72 1.03 13.26
CA THR A 131 20.09 -0.34 13.52
C THR A 131 19.26 -1.29 12.65
N LEU A 132 19.94 -2.27 12.07
CA LEU A 132 19.33 -3.44 11.46
C LEU A 132 19.99 -4.66 12.06
N SER A 133 19.18 -5.62 12.51
CA SER A 133 19.70 -6.89 13.00
C SER A 133 20.26 -7.71 11.84
N GLN A 134 21.42 -8.33 12.06
CA GLN A 134 21.92 -9.37 11.16
C GLN A 134 20.85 -10.47 11.01
N GLY A 135 20.73 -11.02 9.80
CA GLY A 135 19.71 -12.02 9.48
C GLY A 135 18.37 -11.43 9.04
N THR A 136 18.15 -10.11 9.13
CA THR A 136 16.91 -9.48 8.66
C THR A 136 16.71 -9.77 7.18
N GLN A 137 15.55 -10.31 6.80
CA GLN A 137 15.28 -10.67 5.42
C GLN A 137 14.97 -9.44 4.58
N ILE A 138 15.53 -9.42 3.38
CA ILE A 138 15.47 -8.29 2.46
C ILE A 138 15.24 -8.78 1.03
N LEU A 139 14.31 -8.11 0.34
CA LEU A 139 14.17 -8.17 -1.10
C LEU A 139 14.75 -6.87 -1.65
N VAL A 140 15.81 -7.00 -2.44
CA VAL A 140 16.42 -5.90 -3.18
C VAL A 140 16.19 -6.09 -4.67
N ALA A 141 15.85 -5.03 -5.38
CA ALA A 141 15.67 -5.05 -6.82
C ALA A 141 16.10 -3.73 -7.44
N GLY A 142 16.95 -3.78 -8.46
CA GLY A 142 17.52 -2.59 -9.10
C GLY A 142 18.59 -2.94 -10.11
N THR A 143 19.35 -1.93 -10.55
CA THR A 143 20.50 -2.12 -11.43
C THR A 143 21.65 -2.72 -10.62
N VAL A 144 22.28 -3.77 -11.14
CA VAL A 144 23.49 -4.37 -10.58
C VAL A 144 24.68 -3.92 -11.41
N GLU A 145 25.67 -3.38 -10.70
CA GLU A 145 26.93 -2.91 -11.24
C GLU A 145 28.06 -3.73 -10.59
N ASN A 146 29.07 -4.08 -11.36
CA ASN A 146 30.31 -4.62 -10.84
C ASN A 146 31.30 -3.47 -10.69
N GLU A 147 31.83 -3.29 -9.48
CA GLU A 147 32.89 -2.32 -9.18
C GLU A 147 34.04 -3.02 -8.48
N ASN A 148 35.21 -3.05 -9.11
CA ASN A 148 36.41 -3.72 -8.56
C ASN A 148 36.15 -5.18 -8.11
N GLY A 149 35.38 -5.93 -8.90
CA GLY A 149 35.02 -7.32 -8.62
C GLY A 149 33.94 -7.51 -7.54
N ARG A 150 33.32 -6.42 -7.07
CA ARG A 150 32.22 -6.45 -6.09
C ARG A 150 30.92 -6.05 -6.77
N LEU A 151 29.86 -6.77 -6.45
CA LEU A 151 28.53 -6.46 -6.97
C LEU A 151 27.84 -5.41 -6.09
N PHE A 152 27.30 -4.39 -6.73
CA PHE A 152 26.53 -3.31 -6.11
C PHE A 152 25.14 -3.21 -6.70
N PHE A 153 24.12 -3.23 -5.86
CA PHE A 153 22.79 -2.78 -6.23
C PHE A 153 22.72 -1.26 -6.12
N ARG A 154 22.32 -0.60 -7.22
CA ARG A 154 22.13 0.85 -7.30
C ARG A 154 20.79 1.23 -7.91
N GLY A 155 20.31 2.40 -7.49
CA GLY A 155 19.12 3.02 -8.07
C GLY A 155 19.49 3.90 -9.25
N SER A 156 18.88 3.63 -10.41
CA SER A 156 18.97 4.51 -11.58
C SER A 156 17.68 5.31 -11.79
N ARG A 157 17.70 6.32 -12.67
CA ARG A 157 16.49 7.09 -13.04
C ARG A 157 15.43 6.22 -13.71
N GLN A 158 15.86 5.22 -14.48
CA GLN A 158 14.98 4.28 -15.18
C GLN A 158 14.50 3.17 -14.24
N HIS A 159 15.40 2.66 -13.40
CA HIS A 159 15.14 1.56 -12.47
C HIS A 159 15.52 2.00 -11.06
N PRO A 160 14.60 2.69 -10.35
CA PRO A 160 14.86 3.10 -8.98
C PRO A 160 14.99 1.86 -8.09
N LEU A 161 15.94 1.91 -7.16
CA LEU A 161 16.19 0.81 -6.25
C LEU A 161 14.96 0.56 -5.36
N LEU A 162 14.52 -0.70 -5.32
CA LEU A 162 13.51 -1.18 -4.40
C LEU A 162 14.21 -1.96 -3.29
N ILE A 163 13.97 -1.54 -2.05
CA ILE A 163 14.50 -2.18 -0.86
C ILE A 163 13.33 -2.48 0.05
N LEU A 164 13.05 -3.75 0.26
CA LEU A 164 11.91 -4.23 1.02
C LEU A 164 12.41 -5.15 2.14
N LEU A 165 12.39 -4.68 3.37
CA LEU A 165 12.60 -5.52 4.55
C LEU A 165 11.30 -6.22 4.90
N PHE A 166 11.37 -7.51 5.21
CA PHE A 166 10.19 -8.30 5.48
C PHE A 166 10.43 -9.36 6.54
N GLU A 167 9.34 -9.83 7.13
CA GLU A 167 9.34 -10.94 8.09
C GLU A 167 8.44 -12.08 7.58
N GLY A 168 8.86 -13.31 7.88
CA GLY A 168 8.13 -14.54 7.55
C GLY A 168 8.58 -15.15 6.22
N ASP A 169 7.72 -15.97 5.62
CA ASP A 169 8.08 -16.75 4.44
C ASP A 169 8.42 -15.86 3.22
N PRO A 170 9.66 -15.93 2.67
CA PRO A 170 10.05 -15.22 1.45
C PRO A 170 9.13 -15.49 0.27
N ARG A 171 8.51 -16.66 0.21
CA ARG A 171 7.52 -17.07 -0.81
C ARG A 171 6.39 -16.08 -0.95
N LEU A 172 5.97 -15.53 0.18
CA LEU A 172 4.80 -14.67 0.27
C LEU A 172 5.17 -13.19 0.18
N VAL A 173 6.45 -12.83 0.05
CA VAL A 173 6.89 -11.42 0.10
C VAL A 173 6.24 -10.58 -1.00
N LEU A 174 6.18 -11.09 -2.23
CA LEU A 174 5.58 -10.37 -3.36
C LEU A 174 4.06 -10.28 -3.22
N TYR A 175 3.42 -11.39 -2.84
CA TYR A 175 1.98 -11.44 -2.58
C TYR A 175 1.60 -10.42 -1.50
N ARG A 176 2.25 -10.49 -0.33
CA ARG A 176 2.04 -9.59 0.81
C ARG A 176 2.39 -8.16 0.42
N GLY A 177 3.47 -7.95 -0.31
CA GLY A 177 3.88 -6.64 -0.81
C GLY A 177 2.78 -6.00 -1.66
N ILE A 178 2.25 -6.70 -2.65
CA ILE A 178 1.20 -6.20 -3.55
C ILE A 178 -0.14 -6.04 -2.82
N TRP A 179 -0.51 -7.03 -2.01
CA TRP A 179 -1.76 -7.01 -1.25
C TRP A 179 -1.80 -5.90 -0.20
N ASN A 180 -0.68 -5.72 0.53
CA ASN A 180 -0.55 -4.75 1.60
C ASN A 180 -0.19 -3.35 1.07
N ALA A 181 0.29 -3.20 -0.18
CA ALA A 181 0.58 -1.91 -0.83
C ALA A 181 -0.66 -1.03 -1.08
N ARG A 182 -1.74 -1.24 -0.34
CA ARG A 182 -2.92 -0.39 -0.26
C ARG A 182 -3.12 0.11 1.16
N GLN A 183 -3.12 1.43 1.31
CA GLN A 183 -3.46 2.05 2.57
C GLN A 183 -4.89 1.71 3.00
N ARG A 184 -5.11 1.62 4.31
CA ARG A 184 -6.44 1.40 4.89
C ARG A 184 -7.43 2.50 4.55
N ASN A 185 -6.98 3.74 4.64
CA ASN A 185 -7.73 4.92 4.28
C ASN A 185 -6.78 5.97 3.71
N GLU A 186 -6.94 6.31 2.43
CA GLU A 186 -6.11 7.31 1.74
C GLU A 186 -6.37 8.73 2.26
N TYR A 187 -7.58 8.99 2.76
CA TYR A 187 -8.01 10.29 3.28
C TYR A 187 -7.52 10.55 4.72
N TYR A 188 -7.09 9.50 5.42
CA TYR A 188 -6.48 9.61 6.74
C TYR A 188 -4.97 9.45 6.62
N ASN A 189 -4.29 10.56 6.27
CA ASN A 189 -2.85 10.64 6.12
C ASN A 189 -2.23 11.46 7.27
N GLN A 190 -0.90 11.60 7.30
CA GLN A 190 -0.19 12.29 8.40
C GLN A 190 -0.60 13.76 8.57
N ALA A 191 -1.06 14.43 7.51
CA ALA A 191 -1.51 15.82 7.58
C ALA A 191 -2.96 15.95 8.07
N THR A 192 -3.79 14.91 7.89
CA THR A 192 -5.22 14.95 8.21
C THR A 192 -5.48 15.33 9.68
N PRO A 193 -4.86 14.71 10.71
CA PRO A 193 -5.13 15.07 12.10
C PRO A 193 -4.82 16.54 12.41
N GLY A 194 -3.63 17.03 12.02
CA GLY A 194 -3.23 18.42 12.25
C GLY A 194 -4.15 19.40 11.53
N SER A 195 -4.55 19.08 10.29
CA SER A 195 -5.49 19.88 9.51
C SER A 195 -6.87 19.96 10.17
N LEU A 196 -7.42 18.84 10.62
CA LEU A 196 -8.72 18.80 11.30
C LEU A 196 -8.69 19.57 12.62
N THR A 197 -7.64 19.42 13.43
CA THR A 197 -7.48 20.17 14.68
C THR A 197 -7.39 21.67 14.45
N ALA A 198 -6.55 22.11 13.50
CA ALA A 198 -6.42 23.52 13.15
C ALA A 198 -7.71 24.11 12.59
N GLY A 199 -8.39 23.36 11.70
CA GLY A 199 -9.69 23.75 11.13
C GLY A 199 -10.77 23.89 12.20
N THR A 200 -10.88 22.93 13.12
CA THR A 200 -11.85 22.98 14.22
C THR A 200 -11.58 24.17 15.13
N ALA A 201 -10.33 24.40 15.54
CA ALA A 201 -9.95 25.54 16.37
C ALA A 201 -10.25 26.88 15.67
N GLY A 202 -9.90 26.99 14.39
CA GLY A 202 -10.14 28.20 13.59
C GLY A 202 -11.63 28.49 13.43
N LEU A 203 -12.45 27.47 13.15
CA LEU A 203 -13.90 27.63 13.04
C LEU A 203 -14.58 27.96 14.37
N LEU A 204 -14.13 27.38 15.50
CA LEU A 204 -14.64 27.75 16.83
C LEU A 204 -14.35 29.22 17.16
N LEU A 205 -13.14 29.69 16.85
CA LEU A 205 -12.76 31.08 17.07
C LEU A 205 -13.59 32.04 16.20
N LEU A 206 -13.78 31.69 14.92
CA LEU A 206 -14.65 32.46 14.02
C LEU A 206 -16.11 32.45 14.51
N ALA A 207 -16.63 31.29 14.94
CA ALA A 207 -17.97 31.19 15.48
C ALA A 207 -18.17 32.11 16.70
N TYR A 208 -17.20 32.13 17.62
CA TYR A 208 -17.24 33.02 18.79
C TYR A 208 -17.44 34.48 18.39
N PHE A 209 -16.63 35.00 17.47
CA PHE A 209 -16.76 36.39 17.03
C PHE A 209 -18.06 36.64 16.24
N LEU A 210 -18.41 35.75 15.32
CA LEU A 210 -19.55 35.95 14.41
C LEU A 210 -20.92 35.81 15.09
N LEU A 211 -21.00 35.05 16.19
CA LEU A 211 -22.23 34.94 16.96
C LEU A 211 -22.53 36.18 17.80
N THR A 212 -21.52 37.03 18.07
CA THR A 212 -21.74 38.29 18.81
C THR A 212 -22.36 39.40 17.96
N ALA A 213 -22.22 39.34 16.63
CA ALA A 213 -22.78 40.31 15.71
C ALA A 213 -24.05 39.76 15.04
N ALA A 214 -25.16 40.51 15.17
CA ALA A 214 -26.47 40.09 14.67
C ALA A 214 -26.47 39.76 13.17
N ASP A 215 -25.80 40.59 12.37
CA ASP A 215 -25.75 40.45 10.91
C ASP A 215 -24.96 39.22 10.43
N SER A 216 -24.05 38.68 11.26
CA SER A 216 -23.21 37.53 10.92
C SER A 216 -23.60 36.23 11.62
N ARG A 217 -24.70 36.22 12.36
CA ARG A 217 -25.12 35.09 13.20
C ARG A 217 -25.28 33.79 12.40
N LEU A 218 -25.82 33.86 11.18
CA LEU A 218 -25.96 32.68 10.31
C LEU A 218 -24.59 32.04 10.02
N TRP A 219 -23.58 32.84 9.67
CA TRP A 219 -22.23 32.34 9.40
C TRP A 219 -21.51 31.87 10.66
N GLY A 220 -21.82 32.47 11.81
CA GLY A 220 -21.41 31.96 13.12
C GLY A 220 -21.96 30.55 13.39
N LEU A 221 -23.24 30.29 13.09
CA LEU A 221 -23.86 28.96 13.21
C LEU A 221 -23.26 27.95 12.22
N VAL A 222 -22.96 28.37 10.98
CA VAL A 222 -22.28 27.53 9.99
C VAL A 222 -20.88 27.16 10.50
N ALA A 223 -20.09 28.14 10.95
CA ALA A 223 -18.76 27.90 11.48
C ALA A 223 -18.80 26.95 12.70
N LEU A 224 -19.74 27.18 13.62
CA LEU A 224 -19.92 26.34 14.80
C LEU A 224 -20.25 24.90 14.40
N THR A 225 -21.23 24.71 13.50
CA THR A 225 -21.63 23.38 13.02
C THR A 225 -20.44 22.63 12.40
N PHE A 226 -19.71 23.27 11.48
CA PHE A 226 -18.58 22.62 10.80
C PHE A 226 -17.37 22.38 11.72
N SER A 227 -17.23 23.14 12.80
CA SER A 227 -16.17 22.88 13.79
C SER A 227 -16.29 21.49 14.44
N PHE A 228 -17.52 20.96 14.54
CA PHE A 228 -17.80 19.60 15.02
C PHE A 228 -17.66 18.53 13.94
N SER A 229 -17.24 18.87 12.71
CA SER A 229 -17.09 17.92 11.60
C SER A 229 -16.30 16.65 11.96
N PRO A 230 -15.16 16.71 12.69
CA PRO A 230 -14.41 15.51 13.06
C PRO A 230 -15.20 14.52 13.96
N MET A 231 -16.22 15.03 14.66
CA MET A 231 -17.06 14.24 15.58
C MET A 231 -18.33 13.70 14.90
N LEU A 232 -18.69 14.18 13.72
CA LEU A 232 -19.90 13.76 13.02
C LEU A 232 -19.99 12.23 12.77
N PRO A 233 -18.90 11.49 12.45
CA PRO A 233 -18.99 10.03 12.35
C PRO A 233 -19.41 9.32 13.65
N LEU A 234 -19.30 9.99 14.80
CA LEU A 234 -19.62 9.45 16.12
C LEU A 234 -21.06 9.77 16.57
N LEU A 235 -21.75 10.67 15.87
CA LEU A 235 -23.13 11.04 16.17
C LEU A 235 -24.11 10.19 15.34
N PRO A 236 -25.31 9.84 15.85
CA PRO A 236 -26.36 9.26 15.01
C PRO A 236 -26.94 10.32 14.06
N PRO A 237 -27.19 10.02 12.77
CA PRO A 237 -27.06 8.75 12.05
C PRO A 237 -25.65 8.45 11.49
N GLY A 238 -24.69 9.36 11.65
CA GLY A 238 -23.30 9.23 11.20
C GLY A 238 -22.60 7.92 11.60
N VAL A 239 -22.85 7.37 12.80
CA VAL A 239 -22.32 6.07 13.24
C VAL A 239 -22.70 4.94 12.30
N LEU A 240 -23.99 4.84 11.94
CA LEU A 240 -24.49 3.81 11.02
C LEU A 240 -23.84 3.99 9.63
N GLY A 241 -23.79 5.23 9.14
CA GLY A 241 -23.12 5.56 7.89
C GLY A 241 -21.64 5.17 7.90
N TYR A 242 -20.93 5.39 9.01
CA TYR A 242 -19.53 5.04 9.19
C TYR A 242 -19.28 3.53 9.16
N PHE A 243 -20.11 2.73 9.85
CA PHE A 243 -19.97 1.27 9.81
C PHE A 243 -20.26 0.69 8.43
N LEU A 244 -21.30 1.19 7.75
CA LEU A 244 -21.62 0.80 6.37
C LEU A 244 -20.49 1.20 5.41
N PHE A 245 -20.01 2.44 5.51
CA PHE A 245 -18.83 2.92 4.79
C PHE A 245 -17.64 1.98 5.00
N ARG A 246 -17.28 1.67 6.25
CA ARG A 246 -16.15 0.80 6.57
C ARG A 246 -16.34 -0.61 6.02
N ARG A 247 -17.56 -1.15 6.00
CA ARG A 247 -17.85 -2.46 5.40
C ARG A 247 -17.66 -2.44 3.88
N LEU A 248 -18.29 -1.51 3.19
CA LEU A 248 -18.22 -1.41 1.72
C LEU A 248 -16.80 -1.07 1.25
N TRP A 249 -16.12 -0.15 1.94
CA TRP A 249 -14.73 0.21 1.66
C TRP A 249 -13.78 -0.97 1.82
N ARG A 250 -14.00 -1.83 2.83
CA ARG A 250 -13.23 -3.07 2.99
C ARG A 250 -13.43 -4.01 1.79
N HIS A 251 -14.67 -4.22 1.35
CA HIS A 251 -14.95 -5.04 0.17
C HIS A 251 -14.31 -4.48 -1.10
N GLY A 252 -14.45 -3.17 -1.36
CA GLY A 252 -13.83 -2.52 -2.52
C GLY A 252 -12.30 -2.65 -2.53
N ARG A 253 -11.66 -2.47 -1.36
CA ARG A 253 -10.20 -2.68 -1.22
C ARG A 253 -9.79 -4.12 -1.50
N ARG A 254 -10.50 -5.11 -0.96
CA ARG A 254 -10.22 -6.54 -1.20
C ARG A 254 -10.23 -6.85 -2.69
N LEU A 255 -11.31 -6.48 -3.38
CA LEU A 255 -11.44 -6.69 -4.83
C LEU A 255 -10.32 -6.02 -5.63
N ARG A 256 -9.88 -4.82 -5.22
CA ARG A 256 -8.74 -4.15 -5.86
C ARG A 256 -7.42 -4.86 -5.60
N SER A 257 -7.20 -5.40 -4.41
CA SER A 257 -5.99 -6.17 -4.11
C SER A 257 -5.96 -7.48 -4.89
N GLU A 258 -7.10 -8.18 -5.01
CA GLU A 258 -7.24 -9.38 -5.86
C GLU A 258 -6.93 -9.07 -7.33
N ARG A 259 -7.53 -8.00 -7.87
CA ARG A 259 -7.23 -7.49 -9.22
C ARG A 259 -5.74 -7.20 -9.41
N ASP A 260 -5.13 -6.56 -8.42
CA ASP A 260 -3.71 -6.19 -8.46
C ASP A 260 -2.80 -7.43 -8.43
N LEU A 261 -3.16 -8.49 -7.69
CA LEU A 261 -2.44 -9.76 -7.70
C LEU A 261 -2.56 -10.46 -9.06
N ILE A 262 -3.75 -10.50 -9.65
CA ILE A 262 -3.95 -11.10 -10.98
C ILE A 262 -3.10 -10.37 -12.02
N ASN A 263 -3.10 -9.03 -12.01
CA ASN A 263 -2.23 -8.24 -12.89
C ASN A 263 -0.75 -8.54 -12.69
N ALA A 264 -0.32 -8.73 -11.43
CA ALA A 264 1.05 -9.15 -11.12
C ALA A 264 1.36 -10.49 -11.78
N ALA A 265 0.49 -11.47 -11.56
CA ALA A 265 0.68 -12.83 -12.05
C ALA A 265 0.72 -12.88 -13.58
N ILE A 266 -0.15 -12.13 -14.27
CA ILE A 266 -0.08 -11.97 -15.73
C ILE A 266 1.28 -11.40 -16.16
N GLY A 267 1.75 -10.32 -15.51
CA GLY A 267 3.03 -9.70 -15.84
C GLY A 267 4.21 -10.65 -15.65
N ILE A 268 4.19 -11.43 -14.57
CA ILE A 268 5.18 -12.45 -14.27
C ILE A 268 5.17 -13.54 -15.37
N CYS A 269 3.99 -14.03 -15.77
CA CYS A 269 3.87 -15.04 -16.82
C CYS A 269 4.38 -14.53 -18.18
N ASN A 270 4.05 -13.30 -18.53
CA ASN A 270 4.48 -12.69 -19.80
C ASN A 270 6.00 -12.47 -19.87
N SER A 271 6.67 -12.32 -18.72
CA SER A 271 8.13 -12.18 -18.67
C SER A 271 8.89 -13.46 -19.04
N GLY A 272 8.21 -14.62 -19.10
CA GLY A 272 8.84 -15.92 -19.31
C GLY A 272 9.66 -16.41 -18.11
N SER A 273 9.67 -15.67 -17.00
CA SER A 273 10.45 -16.03 -15.80
C SER A 273 9.89 -17.23 -15.03
N TYR A 274 8.65 -17.64 -15.31
CA TYR A 274 7.94 -18.69 -14.57
C TYR A 274 7.10 -19.56 -15.50
N ALA A 275 7.00 -20.85 -15.17
CA ALA A 275 6.07 -21.77 -15.81
C ALA A 275 4.65 -21.47 -15.32
N CYS A 276 3.83 -20.86 -16.17
CA CYS A 276 2.44 -20.57 -15.87
C CYS A 276 1.55 -21.69 -16.38
N ARG A 277 0.77 -22.27 -15.46
CA ARG A 277 -0.22 -23.30 -15.79
C ARG A 277 -1.60 -22.69 -15.67
N GLU A 278 -2.35 -22.72 -16.77
CA GLU A 278 -3.77 -22.44 -16.71
C GLU A 278 -4.47 -23.57 -15.97
N VAL A 279 -5.26 -23.23 -14.95
CA VAL A 279 -6.01 -24.23 -14.19
C VAL A 279 -7.48 -24.15 -14.59
N THR A 280 -7.97 -25.24 -15.18
CA THR A 280 -9.41 -25.47 -15.28
C THR A 280 -9.93 -25.86 -13.90
N VAL A 281 -10.94 -25.13 -13.40
CA VAL A 281 -11.58 -25.25 -12.07
C VAL A 281 -12.04 -26.68 -11.70
N GLN A 282 -12.06 -27.61 -12.66
CA GLN A 282 -12.41 -29.00 -12.46
C GLN A 282 -11.31 -29.87 -11.80
N GLU A 283 -10.03 -29.48 -11.83
CA GLU A 283 -8.90 -30.27 -11.29
C GLU A 283 -8.67 -30.10 -9.77
N CYS A 284 -9.72 -29.73 -9.07
CA CYS A 284 -9.66 -29.33 -7.69
C CYS A 284 -9.89 -30.52 -6.75
N ASP A 285 -8.80 -31.11 -6.26
CA ASP A 285 -8.80 -32.27 -5.37
C ASP A 285 -9.56 -31.98 -4.05
N PRO A 286 -10.62 -32.74 -3.72
CA PRO A 286 -11.43 -32.52 -2.52
C PRO A 286 -10.72 -32.82 -1.20
N GLU A 287 -9.57 -33.49 -1.19
CA GLU A 287 -8.84 -33.86 0.04
C GLU A 287 -7.82 -32.82 0.51
N LEU A 288 -7.43 -31.87 -0.34
CA LEU A 288 -6.64 -30.72 0.10
C LEU A 288 -7.51 -29.79 0.98
N PRO A 289 -6.95 -29.22 2.06
CA PRO A 289 -7.70 -28.33 2.96
C PRO A 289 -8.43 -27.28 2.12
N ARG A 290 -9.73 -27.09 2.42
CA ARG A 290 -10.79 -26.34 1.71
C ARG A 290 -10.45 -24.92 1.20
N LEU A 291 -9.22 -24.46 1.41
CA LEU A 291 -8.61 -23.21 0.97
C LEU A 291 -8.18 -23.18 -0.51
N HIS A 292 -8.15 -24.29 -1.24
CA HIS A 292 -7.54 -24.29 -2.59
C HIS A 292 -8.49 -24.40 -3.77
N CYS A 293 -9.78 -24.62 -3.53
CA CYS A 293 -10.68 -25.03 -4.58
C CYS A 293 -12.13 -24.57 -4.37
N ARG A 294 -12.38 -23.26 -4.44
CA ARG A 294 -13.71 -22.73 -4.72
C ARG A 294 -13.62 -21.61 -5.75
N GLY A 295 -14.36 -21.82 -6.85
CA GLY A 295 -14.21 -21.15 -8.12
C GLY A 295 -14.57 -19.67 -8.12
N ALA A 296 -14.13 -19.00 -9.20
CA ALA A 296 -14.52 -17.68 -9.72
C ALA A 296 -14.45 -16.46 -8.78
N ASP A 297 -14.34 -16.65 -7.46
CA ASP A 297 -14.48 -15.60 -6.46
C ASP A 297 -13.22 -15.41 -5.57
N GLN A 298 -12.14 -16.18 -5.76
CA GLN A 298 -10.93 -16.02 -4.94
C GLN A 298 -9.61 -16.22 -5.69
N GLY A 299 -9.07 -15.11 -6.20
CA GLY A 299 -7.64 -14.74 -6.18
C GLY A 299 -6.59 -15.65 -6.83
N VAL A 300 -5.40 -15.08 -7.03
CA VAL A 300 -4.21 -15.83 -7.44
C VAL A 300 -3.79 -16.76 -6.31
N LEU A 301 -3.81 -18.07 -6.56
CA LEU A 301 -3.29 -19.07 -5.64
C LEU A 301 -1.80 -19.30 -5.95
N LEU A 302 -0.97 -19.15 -4.92
CA LEU A 302 0.43 -19.55 -4.93
C LEU A 302 0.49 -20.98 -4.40
N GLN A 303 0.66 -21.96 -5.29
CA GLN A 303 0.93 -23.31 -4.84
C GLN A 303 2.44 -23.46 -4.62
N PRO A 304 2.89 -23.79 -3.39
CA PRO A 304 4.29 -24.08 -3.16
C PRO A 304 4.66 -25.32 -3.97
N GLN A 305 5.69 -25.22 -4.82
CA GLN A 305 6.29 -26.42 -5.38
C GLN A 305 6.97 -27.22 -4.27
N THR A 306 7.04 -28.54 -4.47
CA THR A 306 7.79 -29.44 -3.59
C THR A 306 9.22 -28.92 -3.40
N PRO A 307 9.77 -29.00 -2.17
CA PRO A 307 10.99 -28.29 -1.75
C PRO A 307 12.29 -28.70 -2.46
N ASP A 308 12.27 -29.65 -3.39
CA ASP A 308 13.48 -30.22 -4.00
C ASP A 308 14.20 -29.30 -4.99
N SER A 309 13.63 -28.15 -5.41
CA SER A 309 14.25 -27.30 -6.45
C SER A 309 15.24 -26.25 -5.94
N GLY A 310 15.44 -26.10 -4.62
CA GLY A 310 16.33 -25.07 -4.03
C GLY A 310 15.89 -23.62 -4.27
N ASP A 311 14.93 -23.39 -5.17
CA ASP A 311 14.42 -22.09 -5.53
C ASP A 311 13.19 -21.75 -4.68
N VAL A 312 13.44 -21.10 -3.55
CA VAL A 312 12.42 -20.71 -2.57
C VAL A 312 11.33 -19.82 -3.19
N LEU A 313 11.47 -19.27 -4.41
CA LEU A 313 10.41 -18.48 -5.06
C LEU A 313 9.79 -19.12 -6.32
N GLN A 314 10.16 -20.34 -6.72
CA GLN A 314 9.47 -21.02 -7.83
C GLN A 314 8.09 -21.49 -7.39
N HIS A 315 7.06 -20.74 -7.80
CA HIS A 315 5.66 -21.09 -7.57
C HIS A 315 5.02 -21.27 -8.93
N SER A 316 4.22 -22.32 -9.06
CA SER A 316 3.18 -22.34 -10.08
C SER A 316 2.12 -21.31 -9.67
N LEU A 317 2.09 -20.19 -10.40
CA LEU A 317 1.01 -19.23 -10.32
C LEU A 317 -0.20 -19.82 -11.03
N LEU A 318 -1.28 -20.05 -10.28
CA LEU A 318 -2.54 -20.47 -10.87
C LEU A 318 -3.28 -19.22 -11.33
N LEU A 319 -3.36 -19.05 -12.65
CA LEU A 319 -4.13 -17.98 -13.28
C LEU A 319 -5.53 -18.49 -13.64
N PRO A 320 -6.56 -17.63 -13.49
CA PRO A 320 -7.87 -17.94 -14.02
C PRO A 320 -7.82 -18.03 -15.55
N LEU A 321 -8.71 -18.84 -16.15
CA LEU A 321 -8.75 -19.10 -17.61
C LEU A 321 -8.86 -17.85 -18.49
N ARG A 322 -9.40 -16.75 -17.95
CA ARG A 322 -9.58 -15.48 -18.68
C ARG A 322 -9.22 -14.30 -17.76
N PRO A 323 -7.93 -14.11 -17.45
CA PRO A 323 -7.51 -13.23 -16.37
C PRO A 323 -7.82 -11.76 -16.67
N GLU A 324 -7.76 -11.34 -17.94
CA GLU A 324 -8.13 -9.98 -18.34
C GLU A 324 -9.62 -9.66 -18.10
N ARG A 325 -10.50 -10.64 -18.31
CA ARG A 325 -11.95 -10.45 -18.09
C ARG A 325 -12.25 -10.31 -16.61
N GLU A 326 -11.56 -11.09 -15.78
CA GLU A 326 -11.68 -11.06 -14.34
C GLU A 326 -11.15 -9.75 -13.75
N VAL A 327 -9.98 -9.29 -14.21
CA VAL A 327 -9.43 -7.97 -13.85
C VAL A 327 -10.43 -6.85 -14.12
N LYS A 328 -11.05 -6.84 -15.31
CA LYS A 328 -12.08 -5.84 -15.67
C LYS A 328 -13.35 -5.97 -14.81
N MET A 329 -13.75 -7.19 -14.43
CA MET A 329 -14.90 -7.42 -13.57
C MET A 329 -14.65 -6.94 -12.14
N LEU A 330 -13.52 -7.33 -11.54
CA LEU A 330 -13.10 -6.92 -10.21
C LEU A 330 -12.97 -5.40 -10.11
N ASP A 331 -12.44 -4.75 -11.15
CA ASP A 331 -12.32 -3.28 -11.20
C ASP A 331 -13.69 -2.58 -11.14
N ARG A 332 -14.67 -3.04 -11.93
CA ARG A 332 -16.03 -2.48 -11.91
C ARG A 332 -16.72 -2.72 -10.57
N LEU A 333 -16.58 -3.91 -10.00
CA LEU A 333 -17.17 -4.23 -8.70
C LEU A 333 -16.54 -3.37 -7.59
N ALA A 334 -15.21 -3.27 -7.57
CA ALA A 334 -14.50 -2.42 -6.62
C ALA A 334 -14.97 -0.96 -6.70
N TYR A 335 -15.09 -0.41 -7.92
CA TYR A 335 -15.58 0.95 -8.14
C TYR A 335 -17.00 1.14 -7.59
N ARG A 336 -17.91 0.17 -7.81
CA ARG A 336 -19.28 0.23 -7.28
C ARG A 336 -19.30 0.26 -5.75
N PHE A 337 -18.53 -0.61 -5.09
CA PHE A 337 -18.43 -0.65 -3.63
C PHE A 337 -17.84 0.65 -3.07
N GLU A 338 -16.84 1.22 -3.73
CA GLU A 338 -16.20 2.47 -3.29
C GLU A 338 -17.10 3.69 -3.50
N ALA A 339 -17.76 3.78 -4.65
CA ALA A 339 -18.74 4.83 -4.93
C ALA A 339 -19.90 4.77 -3.92
N ALA A 340 -20.43 3.57 -3.65
CA ALA A 340 -21.48 3.38 -2.64
C ALA A 340 -20.99 3.75 -1.23
N ALA A 341 -19.76 3.38 -0.86
CA ALA A 341 -19.16 3.74 0.41
C ALA A 341 -19.06 5.26 0.57
N VAL A 342 -18.50 5.95 -0.42
CA VAL A 342 -18.34 7.42 -0.41
C VAL A 342 -19.71 8.09 -0.36
N PHE A 343 -20.66 7.65 -1.17
CA PHE A 343 -22.02 8.19 -1.17
C PHE A 343 -22.69 8.07 0.20
N LEU A 344 -22.68 6.89 0.81
CA LEU A 344 -23.27 6.68 2.13
C LEU A 344 -22.57 7.49 3.23
N PHE A 345 -21.25 7.60 3.16
CA PHE A 345 -20.50 8.44 4.09
C PHE A 345 -20.92 9.91 3.97
N VAL A 346 -20.90 10.48 2.76
CA VAL A 346 -21.29 11.87 2.49
C VAL A 346 -22.74 12.13 2.90
N ALA A 347 -23.67 11.25 2.52
CA ALA A 347 -25.08 11.39 2.88
C ALA A 347 -25.28 11.37 4.42
N GLY A 348 -24.60 10.45 5.12
CA GLY A 348 -24.64 10.39 6.59
C GLY A 348 -24.06 11.65 7.25
N GLN A 349 -22.95 12.18 6.70
CA GLN A 349 -22.34 13.43 7.19
C GLN A 349 -23.26 14.63 6.97
N LEU A 350 -23.87 14.77 5.79
CA LEU A 350 -24.81 15.86 5.49
C LEU A 350 -26.05 15.81 6.38
N ALA A 351 -26.64 14.62 6.57
CA ALA A 351 -27.78 14.45 7.47
C ALA A 351 -27.44 14.84 8.92
N THR A 352 -26.28 14.39 9.42
CA THR A 352 -25.82 14.70 10.78
C THR A 352 -25.51 16.21 10.93
N THR A 353 -24.87 16.81 9.93
CA THR A 353 -24.56 18.25 9.88
C THR A 353 -25.85 19.08 9.91
N TYR A 354 -26.86 18.68 9.13
CA TYR A 354 -28.16 19.36 9.11
C TYR A 354 -28.86 19.28 10.48
N VAL A 355 -28.93 18.09 11.08
CA VAL A 355 -29.51 17.92 12.43
C VAL A 355 -28.79 18.80 13.45
N LEU A 356 -27.45 18.79 13.43
CA LEU A 356 -26.65 19.61 14.34
C LEU A 356 -26.91 21.11 14.14
N PHE A 357 -26.96 21.57 12.88
CA PHE A 357 -27.25 22.96 12.54
C PHE A 357 -28.63 23.40 13.08
N VAL A 358 -29.66 22.57 12.86
CA VAL A 358 -31.01 22.85 13.37
C VAL A 358 -31.01 22.93 14.89
N LEU A 359 -30.39 21.97 15.59
CA LEU A 359 -30.31 21.99 17.05
C LEU A 359 -29.59 23.23 17.59
N LEU A 360 -28.46 23.61 16.98
CA LEU A 360 -27.72 24.81 17.38
C LEU A 360 -28.49 26.10 17.11
N SER A 361 -29.28 26.16 16.03
CA SER A 361 -30.12 27.33 15.72
C SER A 361 -31.25 27.58 16.71
N TYR A 362 -31.69 26.54 17.44
CA TYR A 362 -32.68 26.69 18.53
C TYR A 362 -32.02 27.03 19.87
N ALA A 363 -30.75 26.66 20.05
CA ALA A 363 -30.04 26.84 21.33
C ALA A 363 -29.40 28.22 21.47
N VAL A 364 -28.92 28.78 20.36
CA VAL A 364 -28.39 30.16 20.27
C VAL A 364 -29.55 31.07 19.96
#